data_AF-A0A0N0JU79-F1
#
_entry.id   AF-A0A0N0JU79-F1
#
_cell.length_a   1.000
_cell.length_b   1.000
_cell.length_c   1.000
_cell.angle_alpha   90.00
_cell.angle_beta   90.00
_cell.angle_gamma   90.00
#
_symmetry.space_group_name_H-M   'P 1'
#
loop_
_entity.id
_entity.type
_entity.pdbx_description
1 polymer ?
#
loop_
_entity_poly.entity_id
_entity_poly.type
_entity_poly.pdbx_seq_one_letter_code
_entity_poly.pdbx_strand_id
1 'polypeptide(L)'
;MRQSLTPAALIRRTRLEWLGSVVLMGLVALWLGGGLQLLAERAGLAGQSTADGERGALRWSWPIYDAYMRLQAALGSALQPGGVIVEIDARSLELHGRWPWPRAAQAQLVQSIVDAQPARLALDIIYSEAETTDGGAGDLRLAEAFTRAQRRETPVILPMVREQVGSERTKWQRPILALRVPGVSTGHIQVALDEDGVVRRVYLL
;
A
#
# COMPACT_ATOMS: atom_id res chain seq x y z
N MET A 1 17.68 28.88 -35.20
CA MET A 1 18.03 27.45 -35.03
C MET A 1 17.61 27.00 -33.64
N ARG A 2 16.49 26.28 -33.53
CA ARG A 2 15.94 25.78 -32.25
C ARG A 2 16.43 24.35 -32.07
N GLN A 3 17.30 24.09 -31.10
CA GLN A 3 17.75 22.73 -30.80
C GLN A 3 16.58 21.94 -30.18
N SER A 4 16.05 20.96 -30.90
CA SER A 4 15.06 20.02 -30.37
C SER A 4 15.78 18.99 -29.49
N LEU A 5 15.65 19.13 -28.17
CA LEU A 5 16.11 18.11 -27.22
C LEU A 5 15.18 16.89 -27.30
N THR A 6 15.75 15.69 -27.36
CA THR A 6 15.00 14.43 -27.42
C THR A 6 14.33 14.11 -26.07
N PRO A 7 13.18 13.40 -26.04
CA PRO A 7 12.41 13.12 -24.82
C PRO A 7 13.22 12.44 -23.71
N ALA A 8 14.16 11.56 -24.07
CA ALA A 8 15.04 10.88 -23.14
C ALA A 8 16.01 11.82 -22.39
N ALA A 9 16.41 12.92 -23.02
CA ALA A 9 17.26 13.94 -22.39
C ALA A 9 16.47 14.80 -21.39
N LEU A 10 15.18 15.05 -21.67
CA LEU A 10 14.28 15.79 -20.77
C LEU A 10 13.97 14.99 -19.49
N ILE A 11 13.80 13.67 -19.61
CA ILE A 11 13.53 12.74 -18.50
C ILE A 11 14.76 12.54 -17.60
N ARG A 12 15.97 12.55 -18.18
CA ARG A 12 17.21 12.36 -17.41
C ARG A 12 17.58 13.62 -16.61
N ARG A 13 17.33 14.81 -17.16
CA ARG A 13 17.61 16.10 -16.48
C ARG A 13 16.66 16.35 -15.30
N THR A 14 15.38 16.02 -15.45
CA THR A 14 14.37 16.17 -14.39
C THR A 14 14.59 15.23 -13.20
N ARG A 15 15.07 13.99 -13.42
CA ARG A 15 15.39 13.06 -12.32
C ARG A 15 16.54 13.52 -11.41
N LEU A 16 17.55 14.20 -11.95
CA LEU A 16 18.71 14.68 -11.18
C LEU A 16 18.37 15.90 -10.32
N GLU A 17 17.51 16.80 -10.81
CA GLU A 17 17.02 17.98 -10.06
C GLU A 17 16.04 17.56 -8.93
N TRP A 18 15.25 16.51 -9.15
CA TRP A 18 14.37 15.90 -8.14
C TRP A 18 15.14 15.17 -7.03
N LEU A 19 16.15 14.37 -7.38
CA LEU A 19 17.01 13.71 -6.39
C LEU A 19 17.76 14.73 -5.53
N GLY A 20 18.26 15.81 -6.14
CA GLY A 20 18.92 16.90 -5.42
C GLY A 20 18.00 17.62 -4.43
N SER A 21 16.75 17.89 -4.83
CA SER A 21 15.78 18.60 -3.98
C SER A 21 15.29 17.73 -2.80
N VAL A 22 15.07 16.44 -3.02
CA VAL A 22 14.66 15.50 -1.96
C VAL A 22 15.79 15.27 -0.95
N VAL A 23 17.03 15.11 -1.42
CA VAL A 23 18.21 14.99 -0.54
C VAL A 23 18.44 16.30 0.23
N LEU A 24 18.34 17.45 -0.43
CA LEU A 24 18.49 18.75 0.23
C LEU A 24 17.40 18.99 1.29
N MET A 25 16.14 18.65 1.01
CA MET A 25 15.07 18.79 2.00
C MET A 25 15.19 17.79 3.16
N GLY A 26 15.61 16.55 2.89
CA GLY A 26 15.93 15.57 3.92
C GLY A 26 17.08 16.03 4.82
N LEU A 27 18.13 16.61 4.23
CA LEU A 27 19.25 17.19 4.96
C LEU A 27 18.83 18.42 5.77
N VAL A 28 17.97 19.29 5.24
CA VAL A 28 17.43 20.46 5.97
C VAL A 28 16.55 20.03 7.15
N ALA A 29 15.72 18.99 7.00
CA ALA A 29 14.93 18.43 8.09
C ALA A 29 15.81 17.80 9.19
N LEU A 30 16.87 17.09 8.80
CA LEU A 30 17.89 16.57 9.72
C LEU A 30 18.67 17.71 10.42
N TRP A 31 18.97 18.79 9.72
CA TRP A 31 19.70 19.94 10.26
C TRP A 31 18.85 20.77 11.23
N LEU A 32 17.58 21.02 10.90
CA LEU A 32 16.65 21.74 11.79
C LEU A 32 16.27 20.90 13.01
N GLY A 33 16.09 19.59 12.85
CA GLY A 33 15.83 18.67 13.97
C GLY A 33 17.02 18.56 14.93
N GLY A 34 18.24 18.37 14.41
CA GLY A 34 19.46 18.30 15.23
C GLY A 34 19.85 19.64 15.86
N GLY A 35 19.63 20.76 15.17
CA GLY A 35 19.92 22.10 15.69
C GLY A 35 18.99 22.52 16.83
N LEU A 36 17.71 22.15 16.75
CA LEU A 36 16.74 22.41 17.81
C LEU A 36 17.03 21.57 19.07
N GLN A 37 17.53 20.34 18.90
CA GLN A 37 17.97 19.46 19.97
C GLN A 37 19.14 20.07 20.77
N LEU A 38 20.19 20.54 20.06
CA LEU A 38 21.36 21.17 20.69
C LEU A 38 21.00 22.48 21.41
N LEU A 39 20.01 23.22 20.91
CA LEU A 39 19.47 24.41 21.57
C LEU A 39 18.67 24.06 22.83
N ALA A 40 17.87 22.98 22.80
CA ALA A 40 17.10 22.52 23.95
C ALA A 40 18.00 21.99 25.09
N GLU A 41 19.09 21.31 24.75
CA GLU A 41 20.12 20.85 25.70
C GLU A 41 20.89 22.03 26.31
N ARG A 42 21.29 23.03 25.50
CA ARG A 42 21.95 24.25 26.01
C ARG A 42 21.04 25.17 26.81
N ALA A 43 19.74 25.16 26.54
CA ALA A 43 18.75 25.92 27.31
C ALA A 43 18.40 25.26 28.66
N GLY A 44 18.97 24.09 28.98
CA GLY A 44 18.68 23.37 30.23
C GLY A 44 17.26 22.82 30.31
N LEU A 45 16.53 22.78 29.18
CA LEU A 45 15.17 22.26 29.10
C LEU A 45 15.14 20.74 28.97
N ALA A 46 16.28 20.11 28.66
CA ALA A 46 16.47 18.66 28.70
C ALA A 46 16.74 18.18 30.14
N GLY A 47 15.72 18.29 31.00
CA GLY A 47 15.75 17.74 32.35
C GLY A 47 15.90 16.22 32.35
N GLN A 48 16.72 15.72 33.27
CA GLN A 48 17.04 14.31 33.48
C GLN A 48 15.77 13.46 33.63
N SER A 49 15.46 12.63 32.64
CA SER A 49 14.52 11.50 32.79
C SER A 49 15.07 10.32 32.01
N THR A 50 15.65 9.40 32.77
CA THR A 50 16.23 8.14 32.34
C THR A 50 15.13 7.18 31.89
N ALA A 51 15.38 6.47 30.78
CA ALA A 51 14.57 5.39 30.16
C ALA A 51 13.34 5.76 29.29
N ASP A 52 12.77 6.97 29.37
CA ASP A 52 11.63 7.39 28.51
C ASP A 52 12.00 8.50 27.48
N GLY A 53 13.21 9.05 27.57
CA GLY A 53 13.68 10.16 26.72
C GLY A 53 13.79 9.85 25.23
N GLU A 54 14.08 8.59 24.86
CA GLU A 54 14.12 8.19 23.44
C GLU A 54 12.72 8.13 22.82
N ARG A 55 11.67 7.86 23.62
CA ARG A 55 10.27 7.87 23.17
C ARG A 55 9.72 9.30 23.06
N GLY A 56 10.16 10.20 23.94
CA GLY A 56 9.77 11.62 23.92
C GLY A 56 10.42 12.42 22.78
N ALA A 57 11.70 12.17 22.48
CA ALA A 57 12.44 12.87 21.43
C ALA A 57 11.91 12.54 20.02
N LEU A 58 11.46 11.30 19.80
CA LEU A 58 10.84 10.92 18.54
C LEU A 58 9.47 11.56 18.34
N ARG A 59 8.71 11.92 19.39
CA ARG A 59 7.33 12.42 19.30
C ARG A 59 7.18 13.76 18.57
N TRP A 60 8.17 14.66 18.66
CA TRP A 60 8.16 15.95 17.93
C TRP A 60 8.40 15.80 16.42
N SER A 61 8.91 14.65 15.98
CA SER A 61 9.08 14.36 14.55
C SER A 61 7.76 14.00 13.85
N TRP A 62 6.70 13.65 14.60
CA TRP A 62 5.43 13.16 14.06
C TRP A 62 4.65 14.27 13.33
N PRO A 63 4.48 15.48 13.90
CA PRO A 63 3.85 16.58 13.16
C PRO A 63 4.63 17.00 11.91
N ILE A 64 5.96 16.91 11.95
CA ILE A 64 6.84 17.22 10.80
C ILE A 64 6.69 16.15 9.72
N TYR A 65 6.69 14.87 10.10
CA TYR A 65 6.44 13.75 9.22
C TYR A 65 5.05 13.83 8.59
N ASP A 66 4.02 14.13 9.39
CA ASP A 66 2.64 14.28 8.92
C ASP A 66 2.51 15.47 7.95
N ALA A 67 3.16 16.60 8.25
CA ALA A 67 3.20 17.76 7.36
C ALA A 67 3.93 17.44 6.04
N TYR A 68 5.05 16.72 6.11
CA TYR A 68 5.79 16.25 4.94
C TYR A 68 4.97 15.28 4.09
N MET A 69 4.27 14.32 4.71
CA MET A 69 3.38 13.38 4.02
C MET A 69 2.20 14.08 3.35
N ARG A 70 1.58 15.05 4.03
CA ARG A 70 0.50 15.88 3.44
C ARG A 70 1.00 16.73 2.29
N LEU A 71 2.19 17.32 2.42
CA LEU A 71 2.83 18.08 1.36
C LEU A 71 3.15 17.17 0.17
N GLN A 72 3.71 15.98 0.39
CA GLN A 72 3.94 15.00 -0.67
C GLN A 72 2.64 14.55 -1.35
N ALA A 73 1.57 14.30 -0.58
CA ALA A 73 0.28 13.94 -1.14
C ALA A 73 -0.31 15.08 -1.98
N ALA A 74 -0.25 16.32 -1.48
CA ALA A 74 -0.71 17.50 -2.20
C ALA A 74 0.09 17.74 -3.49
N LEU A 75 1.42 17.67 -3.42
CA LEU A 75 2.31 17.86 -4.57
C LEU A 75 2.24 16.68 -5.56
N GLY A 76 2.02 15.45 -5.07
CA GLY A 76 1.93 14.23 -5.87
C GLY A 76 0.55 13.98 -6.48
N SER A 77 -0.51 14.55 -5.92
CA SER A 77 -1.89 14.41 -6.42
C SER A 77 -2.09 14.95 -7.84
N ALA A 78 -1.24 15.89 -8.28
CA ALA A 78 -1.31 16.47 -9.61
C ALA A 78 -0.87 15.51 -10.75
N LEU A 79 -0.32 14.34 -10.44
CA LEU A 79 0.31 13.42 -11.42
C LEU A 79 -0.10 11.94 -11.30
N GLN A 80 -1.09 11.58 -10.47
CA GLN A 80 -1.50 10.17 -10.35
C GLN A 80 -2.41 9.78 -11.54
N PRO A 81 -2.06 8.77 -12.35
CA PRO A 81 -3.03 8.12 -13.21
C PRO A 81 -4.20 7.63 -12.34
N GLY A 82 -5.43 7.99 -12.71
CA GLY A 82 -6.62 7.67 -11.90
C GLY A 82 -6.77 6.16 -11.67
N GLY A 83 -7.12 5.78 -10.44
CA GLY A 83 -7.58 4.43 -10.10
C GLY A 83 -9.10 4.34 -10.17
N VAL A 84 -9.62 3.16 -10.51
CA VAL A 84 -11.07 2.86 -10.43
C VAL A 84 -11.29 1.93 -9.25
N ILE A 85 -12.23 2.29 -8.38
CA ILE A 85 -12.69 1.43 -7.28
C ILE A 85 -13.94 0.70 -7.77
N VAL A 86 -13.93 -0.62 -7.67
CA VAL A 86 -15.09 -1.47 -7.95
C VAL A 86 -15.61 -1.97 -6.61
N GLU A 87 -16.77 -1.47 -6.20
CA GLU A 87 -17.38 -1.78 -4.91
C GLU A 87 -18.42 -2.90 -5.03
N ILE A 88 -18.59 -3.66 -3.95
CA ILE A 88 -19.73 -4.58 -3.78
C ILE A 88 -20.79 -3.81 -3.01
N ASP A 89 -21.67 -3.13 -3.74
CA ASP A 89 -22.72 -2.27 -3.18
C ASP A 89 -24.09 -2.96 -3.08
N ALA A 90 -25.07 -2.28 -2.49
CA ALA A 90 -26.42 -2.81 -2.32
C ALA A 90 -27.06 -3.21 -3.66
N ARG A 91 -26.86 -2.41 -4.72
CA ARG A 91 -27.37 -2.71 -6.07
C ARG A 91 -26.76 -3.99 -6.64
N SER A 92 -25.47 -4.19 -6.44
CA SER A 92 -24.76 -5.39 -6.89
C SER A 92 -25.24 -6.63 -6.16
N LEU A 93 -25.53 -6.52 -4.86
CA LEU A 93 -26.10 -7.61 -4.08
C LEU A 93 -27.55 -7.94 -4.48
N GLU A 94 -28.33 -6.95 -4.90
CA GLU A 94 -29.67 -7.17 -5.48
C GLU A 94 -29.59 -7.93 -6.81
N LEU A 95 -28.60 -7.60 -7.65
CA LEU A 95 -28.43 -8.19 -8.99
C LEU A 95 -27.78 -9.58 -8.97
N HIS A 96 -26.78 -9.79 -8.11
CA HIS A 96 -25.95 -10.99 -8.10
C HIS A 96 -26.18 -11.89 -6.88
N GLY A 97 -27.04 -11.46 -5.95
CA GLY A 97 -27.34 -12.18 -4.72
C GLY A 97 -26.39 -11.85 -3.58
N ARG A 98 -26.59 -12.55 -2.47
CA ARG A 98 -25.90 -12.29 -1.20
C ARG A 98 -24.42 -12.67 -1.26
N TRP A 99 -23.57 -11.81 -0.69
CA TRP A 99 -22.16 -12.08 -0.45
C TRP A 99 -21.94 -13.11 0.69
N PRO A 100 -20.93 -13.98 0.64
CA PRO A 100 -19.94 -14.14 -0.43
C PRO A 100 -20.49 -14.82 -1.68
N TRP A 101 -20.17 -14.25 -2.85
CA TRP A 101 -20.50 -14.88 -4.13
C TRP A 101 -19.62 -16.10 -4.38
N PRO A 102 -20.10 -17.10 -5.15
CA PRO A 102 -19.28 -18.23 -5.57
C PRO A 102 -18.01 -17.77 -6.28
N ARG A 103 -16.90 -18.49 -6.12
CA ARG A 103 -15.60 -18.11 -6.69
C ARG A 103 -15.63 -18.05 -8.21
N ALA A 104 -16.46 -18.88 -8.85
CA ALA A 104 -16.74 -18.80 -10.27
C ALA A 104 -17.32 -17.43 -10.70
N ALA A 105 -18.19 -16.81 -9.91
CA ALA A 105 -18.72 -15.47 -10.19
C ALA A 105 -17.65 -14.40 -9.99
N GLN A 106 -16.82 -14.54 -8.95
CA GLN A 106 -15.68 -13.66 -8.71
C GLN A 106 -14.66 -13.75 -9.87
N ALA A 107 -14.44 -14.93 -10.43
CA ALA A 107 -13.59 -15.11 -11.61
C ALA A 107 -14.12 -14.35 -12.84
N GLN A 108 -15.44 -14.36 -13.08
CA GLN A 108 -16.07 -13.60 -14.17
C GLN A 108 -15.93 -12.09 -13.98
N LEU A 109 -16.10 -11.60 -12.75
CA LEU A 109 -15.86 -10.19 -12.41
C LEU A 109 -14.41 -9.80 -12.70
N VAL A 110 -13.44 -10.57 -12.21
CA VAL A 110 -12.02 -10.35 -12.46
C VAL A 110 -11.74 -10.35 -13.96
N GLN A 111 -12.31 -11.29 -14.71
CA GLN A 111 -12.14 -11.36 -16.16
C GLN A 111 -12.59 -10.08 -16.87
N SER A 112 -13.75 -9.56 -16.47
CA SER A 112 -14.35 -8.34 -17.03
C SER A 112 -13.48 -7.11 -16.75
N ILE A 113 -12.93 -7.00 -15.55
CA ILE A 113 -12.01 -5.92 -15.18
C ILE A 113 -10.69 -6.04 -15.96
N VAL A 114 -10.15 -7.25 -16.06
CA VAL A 114 -8.90 -7.54 -16.78
C VAL A 114 -9.02 -7.23 -18.27
N ASP A 115 -10.20 -7.40 -18.87
CA ASP A 115 -10.44 -7.06 -20.27
C ASP A 115 -10.39 -5.54 -20.54
N ALA A 116 -10.54 -4.70 -19.52
CA ALA A 116 -10.27 -3.27 -19.60
C ALA A 116 -8.77 -2.91 -19.51
N GLN A 117 -7.89 -3.91 -19.39
CA GLN A 117 -6.42 -3.78 -19.35
C GLN A 117 -5.89 -2.76 -18.32
N PRO A 118 -6.25 -2.89 -17.04
CA PRO A 118 -5.71 -2.01 -16.01
C PRO A 118 -4.21 -2.26 -15.84
N ALA A 119 -3.48 -1.23 -15.45
CA ALA A 119 -2.05 -1.34 -15.18
C ALA A 119 -1.74 -2.33 -14.04
N ARG A 120 -2.64 -2.45 -13.06
CA ARG A 120 -2.61 -3.39 -11.92
C ARG A 120 -4.03 -3.66 -11.42
N LEU A 121 -4.24 -4.84 -10.84
CA LEU A 121 -5.49 -5.21 -10.18
C LEU A 121 -5.21 -5.56 -8.72
N ALA A 122 -5.76 -4.78 -7.79
CA ALA A 122 -5.76 -5.13 -6.37
C ALA A 122 -7.15 -5.60 -5.96
N LEU A 123 -7.22 -6.73 -5.25
CA LEU A 123 -8.45 -7.25 -4.68
C LEU A 123 -8.40 -7.12 -3.17
N ASP A 124 -9.46 -6.59 -2.57
CA ASP A 124 -9.63 -6.57 -1.11
C ASP A 124 -10.56 -7.71 -0.66
N ILE A 125 -10.19 -8.95 -1.01
CA ILE A 125 -10.92 -10.16 -0.66
C ILE A 125 -9.93 -11.19 -0.11
N ILE A 126 -10.21 -11.69 1.09
CA ILE A 126 -9.37 -12.69 1.76
C ILE A 126 -9.66 -14.07 1.18
N TYR A 127 -8.64 -14.69 0.59
CA TYR A 127 -8.72 -16.01 -0.02
C TYR A 127 -7.93 -17.06 0.78
N SER A 128 -8.06 -17.07 2.11
CA SER A 128 -7.31 -17.96 3.00
C SER A 128 -7.83 -19.40 3.06
N GLU A 129 -9.04 -19.64 2.55
CA GLU A 129 -9.69 -20.94 2.53
C GLU A 129 -10.16 -21.31 1.12
N ALA A 130 -10.16 -22.62 0.84
CA ALA A 130 -10.62 -23.17 -0.42
C ALA A 130 -12.15 -23.16 -0.49
N GLU A 131 -12.69 -22.93 -1.68
CA GLU A 131 -14.12 -23.03 -1.90
C GLU A 131 -14.58 -24.49 -1.82
N THR A 132 -15.59 -24.74 -0.99
CA THR A 132 -16.12 -26.09 -0.75
C THR A 132 -17.40 -26.40 -1.53
N THR A 133 -18.09 -25.37 -2.05
CA THR A 133 -19.43 -25.48 -2.64
C THR A 133 -19.47 -26.19 -4.00
N ASP A 134 -18.37 -26.19 -4.76
CA ASP A 134 -18.32 -26.79 -6.10
C ASP A 134 -17.14 -27.77 -6.29
N GLY A 135 -16.59 -28.29 -5.18
CA GLY A 135 -15.43 -29.17 -5.22
C GLY A 135 -14.13 -28.48 -5.63
N GLY A 136 -14.05 -27.15 -5.52
CA GLY A 136 -12.86 -26.35 -5.84
C GLY A 136 -12.76 -25.93 -7.30
N ALA A 137 -13.77 -26.21 -8.13
CA ALA A 137 -13.80 -25.79 -9.53
C ALA A 137 -13.78 -24.26 -9.67
N GLY A 138 -14.39 -23.54 -8.73
CA GLY A 138 -14.40 -22.08 -8.71
C GLY A 138 -13.04 -21.48 -8.42
N ASP A 139 -12.26 -22.08 -7.52
CA ASP A 139 -10.87 -21.66 -7.27
C ASP A 139 -9.99 -21.84 -8.51
N LEU A 140 -10.19 -22.92 -9.28
CA LEU A 140 -9.51 -23.13 -10.56
C LEU A 140 -9.87 -22.05 -11.60
N ARG A 141 -11.16 -21.70 -11.71
CA ARG A 141 -11.61 -20.62 -12.61
C ARG A 141 -11.03 -19.27 -12.22
N LEU A 142 -10.93 -18.98 -10.92
CA LEU A 142 -10.32 -17.75 -10.44
C LEU A 142 -8.80 -17.72 -10.70
N ALA A 143 -8.11 -18.84 -10.50
CA ALA A 143 -6.69 -18.97 -10.86
C ALA A 143 -6.45 -18.76 -12.36
N GLU A 144 -7.34 -19.27 -13.21
CA GLU A 144 -7.30 -19.03 -14.66
C GLU A 144 -7.53 -17.54 -14.99
N ALA A 145 -8.47 -16.89 -14.32
CA ALA A 145 -8.70 -15.46 -14.48
C ALA A 145 -7.45 -14.63 -14.12
N PHE A 146 -6.74 -14.98 -13.03
CA PHE A 146 -5.46 -14.35 -12.67
C PHE A 146 -4.35 -14.65 -13.68
N THR A 147 -4.30 -15.85 -14.22
CA THR A 147 -3.35 -16.21 -15.28
C THR A 147 -3.61 -15.39 -16.54
N ARG A 148 -4.87 -15.18 -16.93
CA ARG A 148 -5.25 -14.31 -18.04
C ARG A 148 -4.90 -12.84 -17.77
N ALA A 149 -5.02 -12.37 -16.53
CA ALA A 149 -4.53 -11.05 -16.14
C ALA A 149 -3.04 -10.88 -16.46
N GLN A 150 -2.23 -11.89 -16.15
CA GLN A 150 -0.79 -11.84 -16.47
C GLN A 150 -0.51 -11.83 -17.97
N ARG A 151 -1.28 -12.59 -18.76
CA ARG A 151 -1.16 -12.55 -20.24
C ARG A 151 -1.49 -11.18 -20.82
N ARG A 152 -2.24 -10.35 -20.09
CA ARG A 152 -2.55 -8.96 -20.42
C ARG A 152 -1.63 -7.95 -19.72
N GLU A 153 -0.54 -8.41 -19.10
CA GLU A 153 0.42 -7.57 -18.37
C GLU A 153 -0.22 -6.81 -17.19
N THR A 154 -1.23 -7.41 -16.56
CA THR A 154 -1.89 -6.87 -15.35
C THR A 154 -1.45 -7.68 -14.12
N PRO A 155 -0.49 -7.20 -13.32
CA PRO A 155 -0.16 -7.80 -12.03
C PRO A 155 -1.36 -7.79 -11.09
N VAL A 156 -1.57 -8.90 -10.38
CA VAL A 156 -2.64 -9.04 -9.40
C VAL A 156 -2.06 -8.98 -7.99
N ILE A 157 -2.71 -8.22 -7.10
CA ILE A 157 -2.34 -8.08 -5.70
C ILE A 157 -3.50 -8.60 -4.84
N LEU A 158 -3.21 -9.60 -4.02
CA LEU A 158 -4.14 -10.19 -3.07
C LEU A 158 -3.80 -9.77 -1.63
N PRO A 159 -4.78 -9.71 -0.72
CA PRO A 159 -4.52 -9.34 0.66
C PRO A 159 -3.94 -10.53 1.43
N MET A 160 -3.04 -10.23 2.35
CA MET A 160 -2.55 -11.12 3.39
C MET A 160 -2.82 -10.46 4.74
N VAL A 161 -3.50 -11.21 5.61
CA VAL A 161 -3.98 -10.73 6.91
C VAL A 161 -3.27 -11.44 8.04
N ARG A 162 -2.98 -10.69 9.09
CA ARG A 162 -2.53 -11.21 10.38
C ARG A 162 -3.74 -11.62 11.19
N GLU A 163 -3.80 -12.89 11.53
CA GLU A 163 -4.72 -13.39 12.54
C GLU A 163 -3.96 -13.58 13.85
N GLN A 164 -4.47 -13.01 14.94
CA GLN A 164 -3.95 -13.23 16.27
C GLN A 164 -4.67 -14.45 16.88
N VAL A 165 -3.94 -15.55 17.03
CA VAL A 165 -4.44 -16.80 17.59
C VAL A 165 -4.00 -16.89 19.05
N GLY A 166 -4.89 -16.53 19.97
CA GLY A 166 -4.56 -16.39 21.40
C GLY A 166 -3.68 -15.17 21.70
N SER A 167 -3.02 -15.12 22.86
CA SER A 167 -2.21 -13.96 23.27
C SER A 167 -0.86 -13.84 22.57
N GLU A 168 -0.29 -14.95 22.06
CA GLU A 168 1.13 -14.99 21.65
C GLU A 168 1.40 -15.45 20.22
N ARG A 169 0.43 -16.05 19.52
CA ARG A 169 0.68 -16.57 18.16
C ARG A 169 0.08 -15.67 17.10
N THR A 170 0.95 -15.09 16.30
CA THR A 170 0.59 -14.45 15.04
C THR A 170 0.60 -15.49 13.92
N LYS A 171 -0.51 -15.66 13.21
CA LYS A 171 -0.59 -16.45 12.00
C LYS A 171 -0.87 -15.54 10.81
N TRP A 172 -0.01 -15.61 9.80
CA TRP A 172 -0.26 -14.94 8.53
C TRP A 172 -1.17 -15.80 7.66
N GLN A 173 -2.37 -15.32 7.40
CA GLN A 173 -3.29 -15.92 6.45
C GLN A 173 -2.93 -15.46 5.04
N ARG A 174 -2.36 -16.39 4.26
CA ARG A 174 -2.03 -16.20 2.85
C ARG A 174 -3.16 -16.72 1.97
N PRO A 175 -3.26 -16.24 0.70
CA PRO A 175 -4.12 -16.87 -0.27
C PRO A 175 -3.82 -18.36 -0.41
N ILE A 176 -4.86 -19.15 -0.65
CA ILE A 176 -4.75 -20.58 -0.94
C ILE A 176 -3.75 -20.83 -2.07
N LEU A 177 -3.10 -21.99 -2.03
CA LEU A 177 -2.03 -22.32 -2.97
C LEU A 177 -2.49 -22.26 -4.44
N ALA A 178 -3.74 -22.64 -4.71
CA ALA A 178 -4.33 -22.61 -6.05
C ALA A 178 -4.32 -21.21 -6.69
N LEU A 179 -4.40 -20.14 -5.89
CA LEU A 179 -4.45 -18.77 -6.39
C LEU A 179 -3.07 -18.09 -6.46
N ARG A 180 -2.01 -18.76 -5.99
CA ARG A 180 -0.63 -18.23 -5.99
C ARG A 180 0.07 -18.51 -7.33
N VAL A 181 -0.60 -18.17 -8.42
CA VAL A 181 -0.05 -18.30 -9.78
C VAL A 181 1.00 -17.22 -10.05
N PRO A 182 1.91 -17.41 -11.03
CA PRO A 182 2.90 -16.39 -11.39
C PRO A 182 2.24 -15.02 -11.63
N GLY A 183 2.89 -13.94 -11.22
CA GLY A 183 2.39 -12.57 -11.36
C GLY A 183 1.30 -12.15 -10.36
N VAL A 184 0.81 -13.08 -9.53
CA VAL A 184 0.05 -12.75 -8.31
C VAL A 184 1.03 -12.50 -7.16
N SER A 185 0.90 -11.34 -6.53
CA SER A 185 1.63 -10.95 -5.33
C SER A 185 0.68 -10.73 -4.15
N THR A 186 1.23 -10.65 -2.95
CA THR A 186 0.45 -10.40 -1.73
C THR A 186 0.85 -9.08 -1.09
N GLY A 187 -0.13 -8.31 -0.62
CA GLY A 187 0.06 -7.09 0.17
C GLY A 187 -0.64 -7.18 1.53
N HIS A 188 -0.17 -6.41 2.51
CA HIS A 188 -0.87 -6.28 3.78
C HIS A 188 -1.98 -5.24 3.70
N ILE A 189 -3.15 -5.57 4.23
CA ILE A 189 -4.28 -4.64 4.37
C ILE A 189 -4.48 -4.15 5.81
N GLN A 190 -3.76 -4.74 6.78
CA GLN A 190 -3.81 -4.32 8.17
C GLN A 190 -2.80 -3.20 8.43
N VAL A 191 -3.32 -2.11 8.96
CA VAL A 191 -2.56 -0.97 9.43
C VAL A 191 -2.46 -1.02 10.95
N ALA A 192 -1.29 -0.65 11.49
CA ALA A 192 -1.14 -0.42 12.92
C ALA A 192 -1.50 1.04 13.18
N LEU A 193 -2.60 1.26 13.90
CA LEU A 193 -2.94 2.59 14.39
C LEU A 193 -2.05 2.91 15.59
N ASP A 194 -1.52 4.13 15.62
CA ASP A 194 -0.90 4.69 16.80
C ASP A 194 -1.95 5.13 17.83
N GLU A 195 -1.51 5.50 19.03
CA GLU A 195 -2.40 5.91 20.14
C GLU A 195 -3.32 7.08 19.78
N ASP A 196 -2.90 7.91 18.82
CA ASP A 196 -3.64 9.07 18.31
C ASP A 196 -4.56 8.72 17.10
N GLY A 197 -4.67 7.44 16.74
CA GLY A 197 -5.52 6.96 15.65
C GLY A 197 -4.97 7.23 14.26
N VAL A 198 -3.71 7.66 14.14
CA VAL A 198 -3.06 7.89 12.85
C VAL A 198 -2.19 6.69 12.48
N VAL A 199 -2.18 6.32 11.19
CA VAL A 199 -1.37 5.22 10.67
C VAL A 199 0.03 5.72 10.34
N ARG A 200 1.04 5.34 11.14
CA ARG A 200 2.46 5.63 10.81
C ARG A 200 3.35 4.40 10.75
N ARG A 201 2.78 3.21 10.98
CA ARG A 201 3.49 1.93 10.93
C ARG A 201 2.73 0.88 10.12
N VAL A 202 3.50 0.05 9.43
CA VAL A 202 3.04 -1.19 8.80
C VAL A 202 3.77 -2.36 9.44
N TYR A 203 3.11 -3.51 9.51
CA TYR A 203 3.77 -4.73 10.01
C TYR A 203 4.77 -5.22 8.95
N LEU A 204 6.01 -5.49 9.38
CA LEU A 204 7.05 -6.09 8.54
C LEU A 204 6.94 -7.62 8.58
N LEU A 205 7.29 -8.26 7.44
CA LEU A 205 7.24 -9.71 7.23
C LEU A 205 8.41 -10.47 7.85
#